data_AF-A0A2E8BGW8-F1
#
_entry.id   AF-A0A2E8BGW8-F1
#
_cell.length_a   1.000
_cell.length_b   1.000
_cell.length_c   1.000
_cell.angle_alpha   90.00
_cell.angle_beta   90.00
_cell.angle_gamma   90.00
#
_symmetry.space_group_name_H-M   'P 1'
#
loop_
_entity.id
_entity.type
_entity.pdbx_description
1 polymer ?
#
loop_
_entity_poly.entity_id
_entity_poly.type
_entity_poly.pdbx_seq_one_letter_code
_entity_poly.pdbx_strand_id
1 'polypeptide(L)' 'MSDKSKGSTELAAVIQRGWFTAGALAVLTLIEYFVATSVDRPTLWLLPFIVAKGGLILEVFMHSSDLTTLDGGNA' A
#
# COMPACT_ATOMS: atom_id res chain seq x y z
N MET A 1 7.07 12.33 -33.52
CA MET A 1 7.93 11.71 -32.51
C MET A 1 7.50 12.24 -31.14
N SER A 2 6.39 11.74 -30.58
CA SER A 2 5.72 12.37 -29.43
C SER A 2 5.19 11.41 -28.35
N ASP A 3 5.49 10.11 -28.43
CA ASP A 3 4.93 9.12 -27.49
C ASP A 3 5.74 8.90 -26.20
N LYS A 4 7.01 9.32 -26.15
CA LYS A 4 7.87 9.05 -24.97
C LYS A 4 7.48 9.82 -23.70
N SER A 5 6.82 10.97 -23.82
CA SER A 5 6.54 11.85 -22.67
C SER A 5 5.37 11.37 -21.79
N LYS A 6 4.44 10.59 -22.34
CA LYS A 6 3.28 10.10 -21.57
C LYS A 6 3.67 8.93 -20.68
N GLY A 7 4.42 7.96 -21.22
CA GLY A 7 4.88 6.79 -20.46
C GLY A 7 5.80 7.12 -19.28
N SER A 8 6.63 8.16 -19.37
CA SER A 8 7.49 8.56 -18.25
C SER A 8 6.71 9.17 -17.09
N THR A 9 5.64 9.90 -17.38
CA THR A 9 4.80 10.56 -16.35
C THR A 9 3.93 9.54 -15.62
N GLU A 10 3.38 8.58 -16.35
CA GLU A 10 2.60 7.47 -15.79
C GLU A 10 3.46 6.54 -14.91
N LEU A 11 4.66 6.20 -15.40
CA LEU A 11 5.62 5.42 -14.62
C LEU A 11 6.05 6.14 -13.33
N ALA A 12 6.29 7.46 -13.40
CA ALA A 12 6.65 8.27 -12.25
C ALA A 12 5.53 8.30 -11.20
N ALA A 13 4.26 8.37 -11.60
CA ALA A 13 3.12 8.34 -10.70
C ALA A 13 2.98 6.99 -9.97
N VAL A 14 3.17 5.87 -10.68
CA VAL A 14 3.15 4.52 -10.08
C VAL A 14 4.30 4.35 -9.09
N ILE A 15 5.51 4.78 -9.44
CA ILE A 15 6.68 4.72 -8.55
C ILE A 15 6.47 5.59 -7.32
N GLN A 16 5.94 6.80 -7.47
CA GLN A 16 5.70 7.70 -6.35
C GLN A 16 4.66 7.13 -5.38
N ARG A 17 3.59 6.53 -5.89
CA ARG A 17 2.58 5.83 -5.07
C ARG A 17 3.19 4.64 -4.34
N GLY A 18 4.00 3.83 -5.03
CA GLY A 18 4.73 2.71 -4.42
C GLY A 18 5.71 3.16 -3.32
N TRP A 19 6.44 4.25 -3.55
CA TRP A 19 7.39 4.82 -2.59
C TRP A 19 6.70 5.37 -1.34
N PHE A 20 5.59 6.09 -1.51
CA PHE A 20 4.80 6.59 -0.39
C PHE A 20 4.25 5.45 0.47
N THR A 21 3.70 4.42 -0.18
CA THR A 21 3.20 3.21 0.49
C THR A 21 4.29 2.43 1.20
N ALA A 22 5.45 2.26 0.59
CA ALA A 22 6.60 1.63 1.24
C ALA A 22 7.03 2.42 2.48
N GLY A 23 7.07 3.75 2.38
CA GLY A 23 7.33 4.64 3.52
C GLY A 23 6.30 4.50 4.64
N ALA A 24 5.01 4.47 4.30
CA ALA A 24 3.93 4.27 5.27
C ALA A 24 4.04 2.92 5.99
N LEU A 25 4.33 1.83 5.25
CA LEU A 25 4.55 0.51 5.82
C LEU A 25 5.80 0.46 6.72
N ALA A 26 6.87 1.16 6.35
CA ALA A 26 8.08 1.24 7.15
C ALA A 26 7.80 1.93 8.49
N VAL A 27 7.11 3.08 8.47
CA VAL A 27 6.71 3.79 9.70
C VAL A 27 5.80 2.93 10.57
N LEU A 28 4.78 2.31 9.97
CA LEU A 28 3.84 1.45 10.68
C LEU A 28 4.53 0.24 11.32
N THR A 29 5.55 -0.31 10.67
CA THR A 29 6.38 -1.40 11.21
C THR A 29 7.29 -0.94 12.34
N LEU A 30 7.81 0.28 12.27
CA LEU A 30 8.59 0.86 13.36
C LEU A 30 7.74 1.00 14.63
N ILE A 31 6.53 1.54 14.50
CA ILE A 31 5.60 1.71 15.62
C ILE A 31 5.21 0.35 16.20
N GLU A 32 4.91 -0.63 15.34
CA GLU A 32 4.61 -2.00 15.76
C GLU A 32 5.75 -2.60 16.59
N TYR A 33 7.00 -2.40 16.17
CA TYR A 33 8.17 -2.89 16.91
C TYR A 33 8.25 -2.29 18.32
N PHE A 34 8.00 -0.99 18.47
CA PHE A 34 7.96 -0.34 19.79
C PHE A 34 6.85 -0.91 20.68
N VAL A 35 5.65 -1.13 20.12
CA VAL A 35 4.53 -1.73 20.85
C VAL A 35 4.86 -3.17 21.27
N ALA A 36 5.46 -3.95 20.36
CA ALA A 36 5.84 -5.33 20.63
C ALA A 36 6.91 -5.46 21.72
N THR A 37 7.80 -4.48 21.84
CA THR A 37 8.90 -4.48 22.81
C THR A 37 8.54 -3.84 24.15
N SER A 38 7.51 -3.00 24.21
CA SER A 38 7.16 -2.23 25.41
C SER A 38 5.94 -2.78 26.17
N VAL A 39 5.17 -3.69 25.57
CA VAL A 39 3.90 -4.18 26.13
C VAL A 39 4.01 -5.68 26.47
N ASP A 40 3.66 -6.06 27.71
CA ASP A 40 3.73 -7.45 28.20
C ASP A 40 2.81 -8.43 27.46
N ARG A 41 1.68 -7.95 26.90
CA ARG A 41 0.73 -8.72 26.10
C ARG A 41 0.56 -8.10 24.72
N PRO A 42 1.55 -8.21 23.83
CA PRO A 42 1.57 -7.48 22.58
C PRO A 42 0.55 -8.04 21.57
N THR A 43 0.19 -9.33 21.67
CA THR A 43 -0.62 -10.04 20.66
C THR A 43 -1.94 -9.35 20.32
N LEU A 44 -2.68 -8.85 21.32
CA LEU A 44 -3.94 -8.14 21.08
C LEU A 44 -3.72 -6.73 20.54
N TRP A 45 -2.63 -6.08 20.93
CA TRP A 45 -2.25 -4.75 20.46
C TRP A 45 -1.67 -4.76 19.04
N LEU A 46 -1.18 -5.89 18.56
CA LEU A 46 -0.65 -6.06 17.20
C LEU A 46 -1.75 -6.27 16.15
N LEU A 47 -2.93 -6.76 16.54
CA LEU A 47 -4.07 -6.95 15.61
C LEU A 47 -4.40 -5.72 14.75
N PRO A 48 -4.53 -4.49 15.30
CA PRO A 48 -4.76 -3.32 14.45
C PRO A 48 -3.61 -3.04 13.45
N PHE A 49 -2.35 -3.32 13.81
CA PHE A 49 -1.21 -3.18 12.90
C PHE A 49 -1.25 -4.19 11.76
N ILE A 50 -1.64 -5.44 12.06
CA ILE A 50 -1.80 -6.50 11.06
C ILE A 50 -2.90 -6.13 10.07
N VAL A 51 -4.06 -5.66 10.55
CA VAL A 51 -5.17 -5.23 9.69
C VAL A 51 -4.77 -4.04 8.84
N ALA A 52 -4.14 -3.02 9.43
CA ALA A 52 -3.70 -1.82 8.70
C ALA A 52 -2.67 -2.15 7.62
N LYS A 53 -1.63 -2.94 7.92
CA LYS A 53 -0.65 -3.38 6.91
C LYS A 53 -1.26 -4.26 5.85
N GLY A 54 -2.09 -5.23 6.26
CA GLY A 54 -2.79 -6.12 5.35
C GLY A 54 -3.63 -5.34 4.35
N GLY A 55 -4.48 -4.42 4.82
CA GLY A 55 -5.29 -3.56 3.96
C GLY A 55 -4.47 -2.71 2.99
N LEU A 56 -3.41 -2.06 3.49
CA LEU A 56 -2.54 -1.20 2.68
C LEU A 56 -1.81 -2.00 1.59
N ILE A 57 -1.35 -3.22 1.91
CA ILE A 57 -0.71 -4.11 0.94
C ILE A 57 -1.72 -4.60 -0.11
N LEU A 58 -2.92 -5.00 0.32
CA LEU A 58 -3.98 -5.46 -0.58
C LEU A 58 -4.47 -4.36 -1.53
N GLU A 59 -4.50 -3.10 -1.08
CA GLU A 59 -4.96 -1.96 -1.89
C GLU A 59 -3.90 -1.49 -2.90
N VAL A 60 -2.62 -1.48 -2.49
CA VAL A 60 -1.55 -0.85 -3.28
C VAL A 60 -0.69 -1.86 -4.06
N PHE A 61 -0.41 -3.03 -3.48
CA PHE A 61 0.45 -4.04 -4.12
C PHE A 61 -0.33 -5.13 -4.83
N MET A 62 -1.55 -5.45 -4.38
CA MET A 62 -2.46 -6.29 -5.17
C MET A 62 -3.29 -5.42 -6.10
N HIS A 63 -3.48 -5.89 -7.34
CA HIS A 63 -4.27 -5.26 -8.42
C HIS A 63 -5.80 -5.21 -8.12
N SER A 64 -6.21 -5.05 -6.86
CA SER A 64 -7.62 -4.88 -6.48
C SER A 64 -8.21 -3.57 -7.01
N SER A 65 -7.37 -2.55 -7.26
CA SER A 65 -7.77 -1.34 -8.00
C SER A 65 -8.14 -1.61 -9.48
N ASP A 66 -7.68 -2.73 -10.05
CA ASP A 66 -7.92 -3.06 -11.46
C ASP A 66 -9.23 -3.84 -11.67
N LEU A 67 -9.83 -4.36 -10.59
CA LEU A 67 -11.17 -5.00 -10.64
C LEU A 67 -12.32 -3.98 -10.61
N THR A 68 -12.05 -2.69 -10.33
CA THR A 68 -13.04 -1.62 -10.44
C THR A 68 -13.15 -1.07 -11.87
N THR A 69 -12.21 -1.39 -12.77
CA THR A 69 -12.25 -0.94 -14.18
C THR A 69 -12.85 -1.97 -15.16
N LEU A 70 -13.48 -3.04 -14.65
CA LEU A 70 -14.13 -4.06 -15.48
C LEU A 70 -15.67 -4.14 -15.33
N ASP A 71 -16.29 -3.27 -14.53
CA ASP A 71 -17.76 -3.18 -14.40
C ASP A 71 -18.35 -1.87 -14.97
N GLY A 72 -17.59 -1.23 -15.88
CA GLY A 72 -18.00 -0.01 -16.61
C GLY A 72 -18.13 -0.20 -18.12
N GLY A 73 -18.09 -1.44 -18.62
CA GLY A 73 -18.18 -1.76 -20.04
C GLY A 73 -19.52 -2.40 -20.38
N ASN A 74 -20.44 -1.61 -20.94
CA ASN A 74 -21.63 -2.13 -21.60
C ASN A 74 -21.24 -3.20 -22.64
N ALA A 75 -21.83 -4.38 -22.52
CA ALA A 75 -22.00 -5.35 -23.60
C ALA A 75 -23.31 -6.12 -23.35
#